data_AF-F4HK14-F1
#
_entry.id   AF-F4HK14-F1
#
_cell.length_a   1.000
_cell.length_b   1.000
_cell.length_c   1.000
_cell.angle_alpha   90.00
_cell.angle_beta   90.00
_cell.angle_gamma   90.00
#
_symmetry.space_group_name_H-M   'P 1'
#
loop_
_entity.id
_entity.type
_entity.pdbx_description
1 polymer ?
#
loop_
_entity_poly.entity_id
_entity_poly.type
_entity_poly.pdbx_seq_one_letter_code
_entity_poly.pdbx_strand_id
1 'polypeptide(L)'
;MILEKVIRPRYKIMVMKKANVEDLKKGGLQVVELMDNSELAIEYFVDSTFGKFIYIIKTEDGRIFLARGDKELKNPEKTFLVKDENGLKKSLISQVNGKERIKFRGISLGIAVVLGFLLSILTNKEDYVFVFIFIMSMLESFLERIVMFYFLGYCEAL
;
A
#
# COMPACT_ATOMS: atom_id res chain seq x y z
N MET A 1 -7.61 -8.18 7.70
CA MET A 1 -8.80 -7.39 7.26
C MET A 1 -9.44 -7.99 6.00
N ILE A 2 -10.71 -7.68 5.70
CA ILE A 2 -11.42 -8.16 4.49
C ILE A 2 -10.61 -7.83 3.22
N LEU A 3 -10.05 -6.62 3.14
CA LEU A 3 -9.21 -6.19 2.02
C LEU A 3 -8.00 -7.11 1.80
N GLU A 4 -7.28 -7.49 2.86
CA GLU A 4 -6.12 -8.40 2.77
C GLU A 4 -6.50 -9.80 2.26
N LYS A 5 -7.69 -10.30 2.65
CA LYS A 5 -8.18 -11.60 2.17
C LYS A 5 -8.51 -11.57 0.67
N VAL A 6 -8.98 -10.43 0.17
CA VAL A 6 -9.32 -10.21 -1.24
C VAL A 6 -8.07 -10.03 -2.09
N ILE A 7 -7.14 -9.17 -1.68
CA ILE A 7 -5.99 -8.79 -2.52
C ILE A 7 -4.74 -9.67 -2.30
N ARG A 8 -4.70 -10.45 -1.21
CA ARG A 8 -3.63 -11.41 -0.87
C ARG A 8 -2.21 -10.84 -1.06
N PRO A 9 -1.81 -9.85 -0.25
CA PRO A 9 -0.52 -9.17 -0.43
C PRO A 9 0.67 -10.09 -0.16
N ARG A 10 1.69 -9.99 -1.02
CA ARG A 10 2.96 -10.71 -0.90
C ARG A 10 3.83 -10.10 0.18
N TYR A 11 3.83 -8.77 0.33
CA TYR A 11 4.58 -8.06 1.37
C TYR A 11 3.69 -7.10 2.17
N LYS A 12 4.12 -6.78 3.38
CA LYS A 12 3.55 -5.70 4.19
C LYS A 12 4.64 -4.71 4.58
N ILE A 13 4.40 -3.43 4.36
CA ILE A 13 5.28 -2.35 4.84
C ILE A 13 4.63 -1.70 6.04
N MET A 14 5.37 -1.51 7.11
CA MET A 14 4.92 -0.94 8.37
C MET A 14 5.76 0.29 8.71
N VAL A 15 5.11 1.44 8.83
CA VAL A 15 5.77 2.68 9.22
C VAL A 15 5.75 2.80 10.74
N MET A 16 6.92 2.93 11.35
CA MET A 16 7.13 2.98 12.80
C MET A 16 7.68 4.35 13.19
N LYS A 17 7.03 5.01 14.15
CA LYS A 17 7.40 6.36 14.60
C LYS A 17 8.45 6.38 15.73
N LYS A 18 8.51 5.31 16.54
CA LYS A 18 9.33 5.23 17.76
C LYS A 18 9.83 3.81 18.01
N ALA A 19 10.47 3.20 17.01
CA ALA A 19 11.09 1.90 17.18
C ALA A 19 12.59 2.06 17.46
N ASN A 20 13.08 1.40 18.50
CA ASN A 20 14.50 1.35 18.80
C ASN A 20 15.17 0.35 17.83
N VAL A 21 16.08 0.87 17.00
CA VAL A 21 16.73 0.09 15.94
C VAL A 21 17.54 -1.09 16.49
N GLU A 22 18.13 -0.92 17.67
CA GLU A 22 18.90 -1.99 18.33
C GLU A 22 18.03 -3.17 18.75
N ASP A 23 16.82 -2.91 19.22
CA ASP A 23 15.88 -3.95 19.62
C ASP A 23 15.37 -4.72 18.40
N LEU A 24 15.25 -4.06 17.25
CA LEU A 24 14.93 -4.70 15.98
C LEU A 24 16.06 -5.64 15.53
N LYS A 25 17.32 -5.19 15.61
CA LYS A 25 18.49 -6.04 15.30
C LYS A 25 18.57 -7.25 16.22
N LYS A 26 18.37 -7.06 17.54
CA LYS A 26 18.31 -8.16 18.52
C LYS A 26 17.15 -9.12 18.24
N GLY A 27 16.05 -8.61 17.69
CA GLY A 27 14.89 -9.40 17.24
C GLY A 27 15.13 -10.25 16.00
N GLY A 28 16.32 -10.18 15.39
CA GLY A 28 16.69 -10.93 14.18
C GLY A 28 16.23 -10.28 12.88
N LEU A 29 15.85 -8.99 12.91
CA LEU A 29 15.51 -8.24 11.70
C LEU A 29 16.79 -7.76 11.02
N GLN A 30 16.80 -7.84 9.69
CA GLN A 30 17.88 -7.26 8.88
C GLN A 30 17.62 -5.77 8.75
N VAL A 31 18.51 -4.95 9.33
CA VAL A 31 18.34 -3.49 9.38
C VAL A 31 19.44 -2.83 8.55
N VAL A 32 19.03 -1.92 7.67
CA VAL A 32 19.90 -1.07 6.85
C VAL A 32 19.54 0.39 7.10
N GLU A 33 20.55 1.22 7.34
CA GLU A 33 20.42 2.67 7.36
C GLU A 33 20.49 3.19 5.93
N LEU A 34 19.48 3.97 5.51
CA LEU A 34 19.52 4.67 4.23
C LEU A 34 20.35 5.94 4.40
N MET A 35 21.59 5.92 3.91
CA MET A 35 22.46 7.10 3.88
C MET A 35 22.02 8.11 2.83
N ASP A 36 21.46 7.62 1.72
CA ASP A 36 20.77 8.42 0.72
C ASP A 36 19.38 7.85 0.45
N ASN A 37 18.48 8.69 -0.03
CA ASN A 37 17.14 8.28 -0.44
C ASN A 37 17.12 7.78 -1.91
N SER A 38 18.27 7.28 -2.40
CA SER A 38 18.41 6.86 -3.79
C SER A 38 17.61 5.59 -4.06
N GLU A 39 17.19 5.45 -5.32
CA GLU A 39 16.51 4.22 -5.76
C GLU A 39 17.45 3.02 -5.62
N LEU A 40 18.74 3.19 -5.89
CA LEU A 40 19.77 2.16 -5.79
C LEU A 40 19.90 1.58 -4.38
N ALA A 41 19.87 2.41 -3.34
CA ALA A 41 19.94 1.94 -1.95
C ALA A 41 18.71 1.08 -1.58
N ILE A 42 17.54 1.44 -2.12
CA ILE A 42 16.30 0.67 -1.94
C ILE A 42 16.36 -0.65 -2.72
N GLU A 43 16.89 -0.65 -3.95
CA GLU A 43 17.08 -1.87 -4.72
C GLU A 43 18.01 -2.83 -4.00
N TYR A 44 19.18 -2.33 -3.57
CA TYR A 44 20.13 -3.10 -2.79
C TYR A 44 19.48 -3.70 -1.54
N PHE A 45 18.70 -2.92 -0.79
CA PHE A 45 17.97 -3.42 0.37
C PHE A 45 17.00 -4.54 0.01
N VAL A 46 16.18 -4.38 -1.04
CA VAL A 46 15.18 -5.38 -1.45
C VAL A 46 15.85 -6.70 -1.88
N ASP A 47 16.98 -6.61 -2.57
CA ASP A 47 17.69 -7.77 -3.13
C ASP A 47 18.58 -8.48 -2.10
N SER A 48 19.14 -7.74 -1.12
CA SER A 48 20.04 -8.28 -0.08
C SER A 48 19.33 -8.79 1.17
N THR A 49 18.03 -8.54 1.30
CA THR A 49 17.26 -8.90 2.50
C THR A 49 16.11 -9.86 2.20
N PHE A 50 15.68 -10.60 3.23
CA PHE A 50 14.60 -11.57 3.11
C PHE A 50 13.51 -11.34 4.13
N GLY A 51 12.29 -11.70 3.74
CA GLY A 51 11.12 -11.72 4.62
C GLY A 51 9.91 -10.99 4.05
N LYS A 52 8.76 -11.28 4.66
CA LYS A 52 7.45 -10.74 4.24
C LYS A 52 7.17 -9.33 4.76
N PHE A 53 7.70 -8.99 5.94
CA PHE A 53 7.40 -7.74 6.63
C PHE A 53 8.59 -6.78 6.50
N ILE A 54 8.28 -5.56 6.05
CA ILE A 54 9.23 -4.47 5.89
C ILE A 54 8.83 -3.35 6.85
N TYR A 55 9.81 -2.75 7.49
CA TYR A 55 9.62 -1.68 8.45
C TYR A 55 10.36 -0.44 7.97
N ILE A 56 9.67 0.69 7.98
CA ILE A 56 10.25 2.01 7.75
C ILE A 56 10.27 2.72 9.09
N ILE A 57 11.46 3.03 9.60
CA ILE A 57 11.64 3.74 10.86
C ILE A 57 12.23 5.09 10.54
N LYS A 58 11.54 6.16 10.92
CA LYS A 58 12.05 7.54 10.81
C LYS A 58 12.41 8.00 12.21
N THR A 59 13.68 8.32 12.45
CA THR A 59 14.13 8.84 13.74
C THR A 59 13.87 10.35 13.84
N GLU A 60 13.87 10.88 15.06
CA GLU A 60 13.70 12.32 15.31
C GLU A 60 14.83 13.14 14.67
N ASP A 61 16.03 12.55 14.55
CA ASP A 61 17.19 13.14 13.87
C ASP A 61 17.08 13.16 12.33
N GLY A 62 15.94 12.75 11.77
CA GLY A 62 15.69 12.73 10.32
C GLY A 62 16.29 11.54 9.57
N ARG A 63 16.90 10.58 10.26
CA ARG A 63 17.47 9.37 9.64
C ARG A 63 16.38 8.36 9.35
N ILE A 64 16.56 7.61 8.26
CA ILE A 64 15.62 6.59 7.83
C ILE A 64 16.30 5.22 7.87
N PHE A 65 15.68 4.30 8.61
CA PHE A 65 16.11 2.90 8.66
C PHE A 65 15.05 2.03 8.00
N LEU A 66 15.52 1.10 7.18
CA LEU A 66 14.71 0.02 6.66
C LEU A 66 15.05 -1.26 7.42
N ALA A 67 14.03 -1.98 7.87
CA ALA A 67 14.21 -3.31 8.44
C ALA A 67 13.33 -4.34 7.74
N ARG A 68 13.79 -5.59 7.64
CA ARG A 68 13.02 -6.68 7.05
C ARG A 68 13.09 -7.96 7.86
N GLY A 69 11.99 -8.72 7.87
CA GLY A 69 11.95 -10.08 8.39
C GLY A 69 10.58 -10.75 8.28
N ASP A 70 10.43 -11.88 8.95
CA ASP A 70 9.23 -12.74 8.86
C ASP A 70 8.23 -12.59 10.01
N LYS A 71 8.60 -11.82 11.04
CA LYS A 71 7.71 -11.53 12.17
C LYS A 71 7.01 -10.22 11.94
N GLU A 72 5.70 -10.19 12.20
CA GLU A 72 4.86 -8.99 12.21
C GLU A 72 5.05 -8.25 13.55
N LEU A 73 5.48 -6.99 13.50
CA LEU A 73 5.54 -6.13 14.68
C LEU A 73 4.17 -5.51 14.97
N LYS A 74 3.88 -5.31 16.25
CA LYS A 74 2.62 -4.73 16.70
C LYS A 74 2.70 -3.19 16.67
N ASN A 75 1.54 -2.56 16.50
CA ASN A 75 1.33 -1.11 16.55
C ASN A 75 2.10 -0.28 15.49
N PRO A 76 2.00 -0.61 14.19
CA PRO A 76 2.46 0.29 13.14
C PRO A 76 1.61 1.57 13.10
N GLU A 77 2.23 2.71 12.79
CA GLU A 77 1.49 3.97 12.55
C GLU A 77 0.69 3.86 11.25
N LYS A 78 1.30 3.27 10.22
CA LYS A 78 0.66 3.00 8.92
C LYS A 78 1.12 1.66 8.40
N THR A 79 0.19 0.95 7.75
CA THR A 79 0.48 -0.32 7.10
C THR A 79 0.19 -0.21 5.61
N PHE A 80 1.07 -0.74 4.77
CA PHE A 80 0.87 -0.87 3.33
C PHE A 80 0.85 -2.32 2.94
N LEU A 81 -0.07 -2.67 2.05
CA LEU A 81 -0.21 -3.97 1.43
C LEU A 81 0.44 -3.90 0.06
N VAL A 82 1.31 -4.84 -0.25
CA VAL A 82 2.12 -4.82 -1.47
C VAL A 82 1.99 -6.13 -2.22
N LYS A 83 1.83 -6.03 -3.54
CA LYS A 83 1.56 -7.15 -4.44
C LYS A 83 2.82 -7.94 -4.80
N ASP A 84 3.89 -7.23 -5.17
CA ASP A 84 5.11 -7.81 -5.73
C ASP A 84 6.34 -6.94 -5.41
N GLU A 85 7.52 -7.38 -5.84
CA GLU A 85 8.79 -6.70 -5.57
C GLU A 85 8.88 -5.34 -6.27
N ASN A 86 8.28 -5.18 -7.45
CA ASN A 86 8.21 -3.89 -8.13
C ASN A 86 7.33 -2.90 -7.35
N GLY A 87 6.19 -3.37 -6.84
CA GLY A 87 5.33 -2.61 -5.94
C GLY A 87 6.03 -2.24 -4.64
N LEU A 88 6.88 -3.13 -4.12
CA LEU A 88 7.69 -2.88 -2.92
C LEU A 88 8.69 -1.75 -3.15
N LYS A 89 9.48 -1.81 -4.22
CA LYS A 89 10.42 -0.75 -4.60
C LYS A 89 9.71 0.59 -4.76
N LYS A 90 8.63 0.64 -5.55
CA LYS A 90 7.83 1.86 -5.75
C LYS A 90 7.27 2.42 -4.44
N SER A 91 6.75 1.55 -3.58
CA SER A 91 6.18 1.97 -2.30
C SER A 91 7.24 2.55 -1.37
N LEU A 92 8.40 1.87 -1.24
CA LEU A 92 9.53 2.35 -0.46
C LEU A 92 10.03 3.70 -0.97
N ILE A 93 10.25 3.85 -2.28
CA ILE A 93 10.66 5.12 -2.89
C ILE A 93 9.67 6.23 -2.54
N SER A 94 8.36 5.98 -2.67
CA SER A 94 7.33 6.96 -2.32
C SER A 94 7.33 7.34 -0.83
N GLN A 95 7.56 6.37 0.08
CA GLN A 95 7.57 6.63 1.53
C GLN A 95 8.83 7.33 2.03
N VAL A 96 9.97 7.02 1.40
CA VAL A 96 11.28 7.58 1.74
C VAL A 96 11.41 8.99 1.17
N ASN A 97 11.11 9.19 -0.13
CA ASN A 97 11.25 10.49 -0.79
C ASN A 97 10.08 11.46 -0.57
N GLY A 98 9.02 11.03 0.12
CA GLY A 98 7.85 11.89 0.35
C GLY A 98 7.09 12.28 -0.91
N LYS A 99 7.38 11.66 -2.07
CA LYS A 99 6.66 11.91 -3.32
C LYS A 99 5.18 11.60 -3.11
N GLU A 100 4.34 12.59 -3.40
CA GLU A 100 2.89 12.46 -3.28
C GLU A 100 2.40 11.23 -4.03
N ARG A 101 1.58 10.43 -3.34
CA ARG A 101 0.99 9.26 -3.96
C ARG A 101 -0.04 9.71 -4.98
N ILE A 102 -0.01 9.11 -6.17
CA ILE A 102 -1.12 9.18 -7.10
C ILE A 102 -2.32 8.55 -6.41
N LYS A 103 -3.24 9.38 -5.94
CA LYS A 103 -4.53 8.95 -5.40
C LYS A 103 -5.48 8.87 -6.58
N PHE A 104 -5.85 7.65 -6.93
CA PHE A 104 -6.91 7.40 -7.90
C PHE A 104 -8.26 7.66 -7.23
N ARG A 105 -8.66 8.94 -7.16
CA ARG A 105 -9.97 9.35 -6.63
C ARG A 105 -11.01 9.36 -7.73
N GLY A 106 -12.23 8.90 -7.42
CA GLY A 106 -13.39 9.01 -8.32
C GLY A 106 -13.42 8.02 -9.48
N ILE A 107 -12.52 7.02 -9.50
CA ILE A 107 -12.59 5.90 -10.46
C ILE A 107 -13.89 5.11 -10.27
N SER A 108 -14.29 4.92 -9.02
CA SER A 108 -15.55 4.28 -8.61
C SER A 108 -16.76 4.88 -9.32
N LEU A 109 -16.86 6.22 -9.34
CA LEU A 109 -17.95 6.96 -9.99
C LEU A 109 -17.94 6.79 -11.50
N GLY A 110 -16.76 6.86 -12.14
CA GLY A 110 -16.63 6.62 -13.57
C GLY A 110 -17.11 5.21 -13.97
N ILE A 111 -16.68 4.19 -13.22
CA ILE A 111 -17.13 2.80 -13.44
C ILE A 111 -18.65 2.68 -13.19
N ALA A 112 -19.17 3.33 -12.15
CA ALA A 112 -20.59 3.30 -11.81
C ALA A 112 -21.48 3.87 -12.92
N VAL A 113 -21.08 5.01 -13.50
CA VAL A 113 -21.82 5.66 -14.59
C VAL A 113 -21.82 4.77 -15.83
N VAL A 114 -20.67 4.21 -16.22
CA VAL A 114 -20.58 3.34 -17.41
C VAL A 114 -21.41 2.07 -17.23
N LEU A 115 -21.28 1.39 -16.09
CA LEU A 115 -22.04 0.16 -15.82
C LEU A 115 -23.55 0.42 -15.68
N GLY A 116 -23.92 1.50 -14.97
CA GLY A 116 -25.30 1.93 -14.82
C GLY A 116 -25.94 2.26 -16.17
N PHE A 117 -25.22 2.98 -17.04
CA PHE A 117 -25.68 3.33 -18.38
C PHE A 117 -25.85 2.09 -19.27
N LEU A 118 -24.87 1.17 -19.29
CA LEU A 118 -24.96 -0.07 -20.05
C LEU A 118 -26.14 -0.95 -19.60
N LEU A 119 -26.39 -1.05 -18.29
CA LEU A 119 -27.52 -1.80 -17.75
C LEU A 119 -28.86 -1.13 -18.01
N SER A 120 -28.91 0.21 -17.98
CA SER A 120 -30.10 0.97 -18.37
C SER A 120 -30.49 0.67 -19.81
N ILE A 121 -29.53 0.65 -20.74
CA ILE A 121 -29.78 0.27 -22.15
C ILE A 121 -30.28 -1.17 -22.26
N LEU A 122 -29.64 -2.11 -21.54
CA LEU A 122 -29.98 -3.53 -21.64
C LEU A 122 -31.35 -3.89 -21.05
N THR A 123 -31.76 -3.18 -20.01
CA THR A 123 -32.99 -3.49 -19.24
C THR A 123 -34.14 -2.51 -19.50
N ASN A 124 -33.87 -1.43 -20.26
CA ASN A 124 -34.80 -0.35 -20.55
C ASN A 124 -35.36 0.33 -19.28
N LYS A 125 -34.56 0.39 -18.21
CA LYS A 125 -34.91 0.98 -16.92
C LYS A 125 -33.82 1.95 -16.47
N GLU A 126 -34.18 3.23 -16.44
CA GLU A 126 -33.24 4.31 -16.11
C GLU A 126 -32.82 4.31 -14.64
N ASP A 127 -33.64 3.75 -13.76
CA ASP A 127 -33.40 3.71 -12.30
C ASP A 127 -32.12 2.95 -11.92
N TYR A 128 -31.66 2.02 -12.77
CA TYR A 128 -30.44 1.25 -12.49
C TYR A 128 -29.19 2.11 -12.45
N VAL A 129 -29.15 3.24 -13.16
CA VAL A 129 -28.02 4.18 -13.10
C VAL A 129 -27.84 4.68 -11.66
N PHE A 130 -28.93 5.11 -11.03
CA PHE A 130 -28.92 5.65 -9.67
C PHE A 130 -28.59 4.59 -8.63
N VAL A 131 -29.13 3.37 -8.78
CA VAL A 131 -28.83 2.24 -7.88
C VAL A 131 -27.33 1.90 -7.90
N PHE A 132 -26.73 1.85 -9.09
CA PHE A 132 -25.29 1.56 -9.22
C PHE A 132 -24.41 2.68 -8.69
N ILE A 133 -24.77 3.95 -8.94
CA ILE A 133 -24.05 5.09 -8.35
C ILE A 133 -24.06 4.98 -6.83
N PHE A 134 -25.21 4.66 -6.22
CA PHE A 134 -25.33 4.53 -4.77
C PHE A 134 -24.46 3.40 -4.20
N ILE A 135 -24.53 2.20 -4.79
CA ILE A 135 -23.73 1.04 -4.37
C ILE A 135 -22.23 1.32 -4.52
N MET A 136 -21.82 1.90 -5.65
CA MET A 136 -20.41 2.18 -5.91
C MET A 136 -19.86 3.31 -5.05
N SER A 137 -20.70 4.28 -4.68
CA SER A 137 -20.34 5.32 -3.70
C SER A 137 -20.08 4.71 -2.32
N MET A 138 -20.88 3.74 -1.89
CA MET A 138 -20.64 3.02 -0.62
C MET A 138 -19.33 2.21 -0.63
N LEU A 139 -18.94 1.68 -1.80
CA LEU A 139 -17.75 0.84 -1.96
C LEU A 139 -16.52 1.60 -2.47
N GLU A 140 -16.62 2.91 -2.66
CA GLU A 140 -15.61 3.75 -3.33
C GLU A 140 -14.22 3.53 -2.74
N SER A 141 -14.07 3.74 -1.43
CA SER A 141 -12.77 3.62 -0.75
C SER A 141 -12.17 2.21 -0.82
N PHE A 142 -12.99 1.17 -0.96
CA PHE A 142 -12.55 -0.21 -1.08
C PHE A 142 -12.09 -0.53 -2.52
N LEU A 143 -12.88 -0.09 -3.51
CA LEU A 143 -12.57 -0.26 -4.93
C LEU A 143 -11.32 0.53 -5.32
N GLU A 144 -11.19 1.78 -4.89
CA GLU A 144 -10.00 2.59 -5.14
C GLU A 144 -8.72 1.91 -4.64
N ARG A 145 -8.78 1.24 -3.48
CA ARG A 145 -7.64 0.49 -2.93
C ARG A 145 -7.30 -0.74 -3.74
N ILE A 146 -8.32 -1.48 -4.20
CA ILE A 146 -8.11 -2.62 -5.10
C ILE A 146 -7.44 -2.14 -6.38
N VAL A 147 -7.97 -1.08 -7.00
CA VAL A 147 -7.40 -0.50 -8.23
C VAL A 147 -5.96 -0.04 -7.99
N MET A 148 -5.70 0.74 -6.94
CA MET A 148 -4.34 1.14 -6.56
C MET A 148 -3.40 -0.07 -6.40
N PHE A 149 -3.85 -1.12 -5.71
CA PHE A 149 -3.05 -2.31 -5.48
C PHE A 149 -2.69 -3.03 -6.79
N TYR A 150 -3.63 -3.14 -7.73
CA TYR A 150 -3.38 -3.81 -9.00
C TYR A 150 -2.58 -2.96 -10.00
N PHE A 151 -2.76 -1.63 -10.02
CA PHE A 151 -2.07 -0.72 -10.93
C PHE A 151 -0.71 -0.23 -10.41
N LEU A 152 -0.63 0.17 -9.14
CA LEU A 152 0.60 0.67 -8.52
C LEU A 152 1.43 -0.44 -7.88
N GLY A 153 0.81 -1.59 -7.58
CA GLY A 153 1.44 -2.70 -6.87
C GLY A 153 1.41 -2.56 -5.35
N TYR A 154 0.81 -1.49 -4.81
CA TYR A 154 0.66 -1.29 -3.36
C TYR A 154 -0.54 -0.41 -2.99
N CYS A 155 -1.06 -0.56 -1.78
CA CYS A 155 -2.11 0.29 -1.20
C CYS A 155 -1.96 0.40 0.33
N GLU A 156 -2.59 1.39 0.95
CA GLU A 156 -2.64 1.51 2.42
C GLU A 156 -3.65 0.51 3.00
N ALA A 157 -3.26 -0.24 4.03
CA ALA A 157 -4.15 -1.01 4.88
C ALA A 157 -4.80 -0.03 5.87
N LEU A 158 -6.13 -0.04 5.95
CA LEU A 158 -6.91 0.86 6.81
C LEU A 158 -6.67 0.56 8.29
#